data_AF-A0A3M2LFU3-F1
#
_entry.id   AF-A0A3M2LFU3-F1
#
_cell.length_a   1.000
_cell.length_b   1.000
_cell.length_c   1.000
_cell.angle_alpha   90.00
_cell.angle_beta   90.00
_cell.angle_gamma   90.00
#
_symmetry.space_group_name_H-M   'P 1'
#
loop_
_entity.id
_entity.type
_entity.pdbx_description
1 polymer ?
#
loop_
_entity_poly.entity_id
_entity_poly.type
_entity_poly.pdbx_seq_one_letter_code
_entity_poly.pdbx_strand_id
1 'polypeptide(L)'
;MPVAVAAFVLSGCGSGDTPPLDDMAKCANIHFATTPKVIAQHRTVDFGTGRTASVVVDTTKDQLDSFEQLSAIGPLTPGVPSEWRSEQWMDAAVAESLKTDTGNTQFHDYHPTAPARWIVVHDQGGDQRRVYIKVYCEG
;
A
#
# COMPACT_ATOMS: atom_id res chain seq x y z
N MET A 1 -23.55 44.15 -30.35
CA MET A 1 -22.96 44.08 -29.00
C MET A 1 -22.36 42.68 -28.82
N PRO A 2 -21.04 42.50 -28.86
CA PRO A 2 -20.44 41.21 -28.57
C PRO A 2 -20.29 41.03 -27.06
N VAL A 3 -20.88 39.97 -26.52
CA VAL A 3 -20.70 39.55 -25.12
C VAL A 3 -19.42 38.72 -25.07
N ALA A 4 -18.38 39.26 -24.46
CA ALA A 4 -17.13 38.54 -24.20
C ALA A 4 -17.38 37.52 -23.07
N VAL A 5 -17.37 36.24 -23.41
CA VAL A 5 -17.40 35.15 -22.43
C VAL A 5 -15.98 34.99 -21.88
N ALA A 6 -15.77 35.47 -20.65
CA ALA A 6 -14.52 35.27 -19.93
C ALA A 6 -14.36 33.80 -19.57
N ALA A 7 -13.35 33.14 -20.17
CA ALA A 7 -12.91 31.82 -19.78
C ALA A 7 -12.25 31.91 -18.40
N PHE A 8 -12.93 31.43 -17.37
CA PHE A 8 -12.31 31.18 -16.07
C PHE A 8 -11.39 29.95 -16.19
N VAL A 9 -10.09 30.20 -16.35
CA VAL A 9 -9.07 29.17 -16.18
C VAL A 9 -8.96 28.91 -14.68
N LEU A 10 -9.57 27.81 -14.22
CA LEU A 10 -9.30 27.26 -12.90
C LEU A 10 -7.87 26.68 -12.90
N SER A 11 -6.89 27.55 -12.67
CA SER A 11 -5.53 27.16 -12.34
C SER A 11 -5.56 26.34 -11.05
N GLY A 12 -5.01 25.13 -11.13
CA GLY A 12 -5.22 24.05 -10.17
C GLY A 12 -4.70 24.31 -8.76
N CYS A 13 -5.46 23.84 -7.79
CA CYS A 13 -4.93 23.36 -6.53
C CYS A 13 -4.54 21.89 -6.71
N GLY A 14 -3.40 21.64 -7.35
CA GLY A 14 -2.73 20.35 -7.18
C GLY A 14 -2.10 20.37 -5.80
N SER A 15 -2.77 19.81 -4.78
CA SER A 15 -2.08 19.48 -3.54
C SER A 15 -0.94 18.55 -3.93
N GLY A 16 0.29 18.98 -3.68
CA GLY A 16 1.52 18.26 -4.00
C GLY A 16 1.71 17.04 -3.09
N ASP A 17 0.65 16.27 -2.89
CA ASP A 17 0.70 14.99 -2.19
C ASP A 17 1.47 14.03 -3.09
N THR A 18 2.68 13.65 -2.67
CA THR A 18 3.36 12.49 -3.25
C THR A 18 2.40 11.30 -3.18
N PRO A 19 2.31 10.41 -4.17
CA PRO A 19 1.58 9.16 -4.04
C PRO A 19 2.07 8.33 -2.83
N PRO A 20 1.19 7.61 -2.10
CA PRO A 20 1.58 6.76 -0.97
C PRO A 20 2.74 5.80 -1.27
N LEU A 21 2.80 5.26 -2.48
CA LEU A 21 3.89 4.39 -2.92
C LEU A 21 5.26 5.09 -2.95
N ASP A 22 5.32 6.37 -3.31
CA ASP A 22 6.60 7.12 -3.34
C ASP A 22 7.14 7.34 -1.93
N ASP A 23 6.25 7.58 -0.96
CA ASP A 23 6.65 7.71 0.44
C ASP A 23 7.08 6.36 1.01
N MET A 24 6.31 5.30 0.75
CA MET A 24 6.64 3.93 1.14
C MET A 24 7.98 3.46 0.57
N ALA A 25 8.29 3.82 -0.69
CA ALA A 25 9.58 3.55 -1.30
C ALA A 25 10.72 4.22 -0.53
N LYS A 26 10.58 5.51 -0.22
CA LYS A 26 11.60 6.29 0.48
C LYS A 26 11.84 5.84 1.92
N CYS A 27 10.79 5.54 2.68
CA CYS A 27 10.92 5.26 4.12
C CYS A 27 11.00 3.78 4.47
N ALA A 28 10.37 2.90 3.69
CA ALA A 28 10.23 1.48 4.01
C ALA A 28 10.78 0.55 2.90
N ASN A 29 11.50 1.09 1.92
CA ASN A 29 12.09 0.34 0.81
C ASN A 29 11.03 -0.53 0.09
N ILE A 30 9.84 0.03 -0.18
CA ILE A 30 8.76 -0.66 -0.91
C ILE A 30 8.87 -0.31 -2.39
N HIS A 31 9.33 -1.26 -3.21
CA HIS A 31 9.64 -1.04 -4.63
C HIS A 31 8.99 -2.06 -5.54
N PHE A 32 8.28 -1.57 -6.55
CA PHE A 32 7.78 -2.37 -7.67
C PHE A 32 8.63 -2.12 -8.92
N ALA A 33 8.93 -3.16 -9.69
CA ALA A 33 9.68 -3.03 -10.94
C ALA A 33 8.94 -2.19 -12.00
N THR A 34 7.61 -2.18 -11.91
CA THR A 34 6.69 -1.40 -12.76
C THR A 34 5.56 -0.87 -11.88
N THR A 35 4.97 0.27 -12.21
CA THR A 35 3.85 0.85 -11.44
C THR A 35 2.69 -0.14 -11.33
N PRO A 36 2.32 -0.61 -10.13
CA PRO A 36 1.24 -1.57 -9.96
C PRO A 36 -0.13 -0.87 -10.02
N LYS A 37 -1.20 -1.66 -10.17
CA LYS A 37 -2.56 -1.11 -10.11
C LYS A 37 -2.96 -0.90 -8.65
N VAL A 38 -3.00 0.35 -8.21
CA VAL A 38 -3.50 0.71 -6.87
C VAL A 38 -5.02 0.56 -6.81
N ILE A 39 -5.52 -0.26 -5.89
CA ILE A 39 -6.95 -0.51 -5.68
C ILE A 39 -7.49 0.37 -4.57
N ALA A 40 -6.70 0.56 -3.51
CA ALA A 40 -7.05 1.41 -2.39
C ALA A 40 -5.78 1.93 -1.70
N GLN A 41 -5.89 3.09 -1.08
CA GLN A 41 -4.78 3.71 -0.34
C GLN A 41 -5.31 4.56 0.81
N HIS A 42 -4.56 4.61 1.90
CA HIS A 42 -4.91 5.34 3.11
C HIS A 42 -3.64 5.87 3.78
N ARG A 43 -3.74 7.04 4.41
CA ARG A 43 -2.66 7.65 5.20
C ARG A 43 -3.23 8.16 6.51
N THR A 44 -2.54 7.88 7.61
CA THR A 44 -2.83 8.47 8.91
C THR A 44 -1.57 9.05 9.49
N VAL A 45 -1.69 10.26 10.01
CA VAL A 45 -0.69 10.82 10.92
C VAL A 45 -0.98 10.25 12.29
N ASP A 46 -0.02 9.55 12.87
CA ASP A 46 -0.19 9.00 14.22
C ASP A 46 0.12 10.10 15.24
N PHE A 47 -0.39 9.98 16.48
CA PHE A 47 -0.08 10.95 17.54
C PHE A 47 1.42 10.88 17.85
N GLY A 48 2.22 11.83 17.34
CA GLY A 48 3.68 11.85 17.44
C GLY A 48 4.34 12.36 16.15
N THR A 49 5.57 11.93 15.88
CA THR A 49 6.24 12.19 14.59
C THR A 49 5.99 11.09 13.55
N GLY A 50 5.39 9.96 13.93
CA GLY A 50 5.15 8.84 13.03
C GLY A 50 4.02 9.05 12.04
N ARG A 51 4.13 8.38 10.88
CA ARG A 51 3.04 8.27 9.91
C ARG A 51 2.85 6.83 9.49
N THR A 52 1.60 6.41 9.44
CA THR A 52 1.20 5.14 8.88
C THR A 52 0.67 5.36 7.46
N ALA A 53 1.17 4.59 6.51
CA ALA A 53 0.62 4.53 5.17
C ALA A 53 0.19 3.10 4.86
N SER A 54 -0.96 2.95 4.22
CA SER A 54 -1.48 1.65 3.78
C SER A 54 -1.87 1.72 2.31
N VAL A 55 -1.53 0.70 1.54
CA VAL A 55 -1.85 0.59 0.11
C VAL A 55 -2.24 -0.85 -0.20
N VAL A 56 -3.24 -1.01 -1.06
CA VAL A 56 -3.60 -2.29 -1.66
C VAL A 56 -3.38 -2.20 -3.16
N VAL A 57 -2.60 -3.14 -3.70
CA VAL A 57 -2.31 -3.21 -5.13
C VAL A 57 -2.64 -4.58 -5.69
N ASP A 58 -3.07 -4.60 -6.95
CA ASP A 58 -3.11 -5.83 -7.75
C ASP A 58 -1.83 -5.89 -8.61
N THR A 59 -1.24 -7.08 -8.68
CA THR A 59 0.01 -7.38 -9.40
C THR A 59 -0.04 -8.78 -10.01
N THR A 60 0.90 -9.10 -10.91
CA THR A 60 1.09 -10.49 -11.37
C THR A 60 2.06 -11.25 -10.48
N LYS A 61 2.08 -12.58 -10.62
CA LYS A 61 3.07 -13.45 -9.96
C LYS A 61 4.51 -13.05 -10.29
N ASP A 62 4.85 -12.84 -11.56
CA ASP A 62 6.21 -12.44 -11.97
C ASP A 62 6.62 -11.07 -11.39
N GLN A 63 5.66 -10.14 -11.27
CA GLN A 63 5.87 -8.85 -10.65
C GLN A 63 6.02 -8.96 -9.12
N LEU A 64 5.36 -9.93 -8.49
CA LEU A 64 5.51 -10.20 -7.06
C LEU A 64 6.93 -10.64 -6.73
N ASP A 65 7.50 -11.56 -7.50
CA ASP A 65 8.89 -12.02 -7.29
C ASP A 65 9.88 -10.85 -7.37
N SER A 66 9.68 -9.95 -8.34
CA SER A 66 10.47 -8.73 -8.48
C SER A 66 10.26 -7.76 -7.30
N PHE A 67 9.03 -7.63 -6.82
CA PHE A 67 8.68 -6.80 -5.66
C PHE A 67 9.36 -7.30 -4.39
N GLU A 68 9.35 -8.61 -4.13
CA GLU A 68 10.02 -9.23 -2.99
C GLU A 68 11.53 -8.95 -3.00
N GLN A 69 12.16 -9.13 -4.17
CA GLN A 69 13.59 -8.87 -4.34
C GLN A 69 13.95 -7.39 -4.17
N LEU A 70 13.26 -6.49 -4.88
CA LEU A 70 13.57 -5.05 -4.86
C LEU A 70 13.25 -4.42 -3.51
N SER A 71 12.26 -4.95 -2.80
CA SER A 71 11.86 -4.46 -1.49
C SER A 71 12.64 -5.11 -0.34
N ALA A 72 13.55 -6.04 -0.64
CA ALA A 72 14.28 -6.84 0.34
C ALA A 72 13.33 -7.49 1.38
N ILE A 73 12.27 -8.11 0.87
CA ILE A 73 11.30 -8.85 1.65
C ILE A 73 11.88 -10.24 1.89
N GLY A 74 11.89 -10.65 3.17
CA GLY A 74 12.31 -12.00 3.54
C GLY A 74 11.29 -13.06 3.11
N PRO A 75 11.48 -14.31 3.54
CA PRO A 75 10.51 -15.37 3.25
C PRO A 75 9.11 -14.99 3.75
N LEU A 76 8.11 -15.09 2.85
CA LEU A 76 6.71 -14.99 3.24
C LEU A 76 6.31 -16.25 4.02
N THR A 77 5.53 -16.07 5.09
CA THR A 77 4.99 -17.14 5.93
C THR A 77 3.48 -17.27 5.76
N PRO A 78 2.85 -18.43 5.95
CA PRO A 78 1.41 -18.54 5.80
C PRO A 78 0.61 -17.64 6.77
N GLY A 79 -0.50 -17.09 6.29
CA GLY A 79 -1.52 -16.43 7.09
C GLY A 79 -1.56 -14.90 6.98
N VAL A 80 -2.30 -14.30 7.91
CA VAL A 80 -2.54 -12.86 8.04
C VAL A 80 -2.24 -12.43 9.48
N PRO A 81 -1.68 -11.23 9.74
CA PRO A 81 -1.50 -10.77 11.11
C PRO A 81 -2.85 -10.67 11.84
N SER A 82 -2.89 -11.09 13.10
CA SER A 82 -4.15 -11.28 13.84
C SER A 82 -4.95 -9.99 14.00
N GLU A 83 -4.25 -8.89 14.24
CA GLU A 83 -4.76 -7.53 14.36
C GLU A 83 -5.33 -7.03 13.04
N TRP A 84 -4.90 -7.61 11.91
CA TRP A 84 -5.44 -7.22 10.62
C TRP A 84 -6.88 -7.69 10.41
N ARG A 85 -7.33 -8.70 11.14
CA ARG A 85 -8.68 -9.25 10.99
C ARG A 85 -9.76 -8.38 11.64
N SER A 86 -9.37 -7.61 12.65
CA SER A 86 -10.26 -6.75 13.44
C SER A 86 -10.10 -5.26 13.12
N GLU A 87 -8.95 -4.84 12.58
CA GLU A 87 -8.72 -3.48 12.12
C GLU A 87 -9.60 -3.15 10.89
N GLN A 88 -10.10 -1.92 10.83
CA GLN A 88 -10.64 -1.36 9.58
C GLN A 88 -9.45 -0.91 8.72
N TRP A 89 -8.86 -1.83 7.95
CA TRP A 89 -7.73 -1.55 7.07
C TRP A 89 -8.06 -0.48 6.05
N MET A 90 -9.18 -0.68 5.36
CA MET A 90 -9.76 0.12 4.27
C MET A 90 -11.23 -0.28 4.09
N ASP A 91 -11.84 0.11 2.97
CA ASP A 91 -13.17 -0.37 2.56
C ASP A 91 -13.31 -1.89 2.72
N ALA A 92 -14.42 -2.31 3.33
CA ALA A 92 -14.67 -3.71 3.68
C ALA A 92 -14.60 -4.66 2.47
N ALA A 93 -14.97 -4.19 1.27
CA ALA A 93 -14.93 -5.01 0.06
C ALA A 93 -13.50 -5.34 -0.39
N VAL A 94 -12.52 -4.49 -0.04
CA VAL A 94 -11.12 -4.71 -0.40
C VAL A 94 -10.43 -5.65 0.60
N ALA A 95 -10.85 -5.62 1.87
CA ALA A 95 -10.22 -6.37 2.97
C ALA A 95 -10.83 -7.76 3.21
N GLU A 96 -11.85 -8.19 2.48
CA GLU A 96 -12.54 -9.47 2.74
C GLU A 96 -11.59 -10.68 2.77
N SER A 97 -10.58 -10.70 1.90
CA SER A 97 -9.63 -11.81 1.86
C SER A 97 -8.71 -11.88 3.08
N LEU A 98 -8.59 -10.81 3.88
CA LEU A 98 -7.76 -10.78 5.08
C LEU A 98 -8.43 -11.48 6.28
N LYS A 99 -9.72 -11.82 6.21
CA LYS A 99 -10.47 -12.47 7.30
C LYS A 99 -10.07 -13.94 7.54
N THR A 100 -9.32 -14.54 6.62
CA THR A 100 -8.89 -15.95 6.67
C THR A 100 -7.40 -16.07 6.37
N ASP A 101 -6.77 -17.18 6.77
CA ASP A 101 -5.40 -17.51 6.37
C ASP A 101 -5.32 -18.16 4.99
N THR A 102 -6.45 -18.69 4.48
CA THR A 102 -6.46 -19.41 3.21
C THR A 102 -6.05 -18.53 2.04
N GLY A 103 -5.00 -18.95 1.32
CA GLY A 103 -4.48 -18.21 0.16
C GLY A 103 -3.70 -16.96 0.53
N ASN A 104 -3.42 -16.71 1.81
CA ASN A 104 -2.62 -15.58 2.26
C ASN A 104 -1.25 -16.04 2.74
N THR A 105 -0.24 -15.26 2.37
CA THR A 105 1.07 -15.29 2.99
C THR A 105 1.42 -13.88 3.47
N GLN A 106 2.29 -13.79 4.48
CA GLN A 106 2.61 -12.55 5.15
C GLN A 106 4.10 -12.41 5.39
N PHE A 107 4.53 -11.17 5.42
CA PHE A 107 5.82 -10.74 5.94
C PHE A 107 5.59 -9.57 6.87
N HIS A 108 6.32 -9.56 7.97
CA HIS A 108 6.44 -8.36 8.77
C HIS A 108 7.86 -8.26 9.30
N ASP A 109 8.37 -7.05 9.32
CA ASP A 109 9.57 -6.74 10.09
C ASP A 109 9.32 -5.50 10.94
N TYR A 110 9.83 -5.62 12.17
CA TYR A 110 9.75 -4.57 13.16
C TYR A 110 11.15 -4.44 13.76
N HIS A 111 11.83 -3.37 13.39
CA HIS A 111 13.06 -2.95 14.03
C HIS A 111 12.78 -1.67 14.83
N PRO A 112 13.07 -1.61 16.14
CA PRO A 112 13.12 -0.34 16.84
C PRO A 112 14.16 0.56 16.14
N THR A 113 13.86 1.79 15.73
CA THR A 113 12.66 2.62 15.99
C THR A 113 11.71 2.84 14.79
N ALA A 114 12.15 2.56 13.56
CA ALA A 114 11.41 2.52 12.29
C ALA A 114 12.41 2.21 11.15
N PRO A 115 11.97 1.91 9.92
CA PRO A 115 10.59 1.63 9.51
C PRO A 115 10.11 0.27 10.02
N ALA A 116 8.79 0.15 10.17
CA ALA A 116 8.14 -1.14 10.35
C ALA A 116 7.25 -1.43 9.14
N ARG A 117 7.25 -2.68 8.69
CA ARG A 117 6.57 -3.09 7.46
C ARG A 117 5.73 -4.31 7.77
N TRP A 118 4.54 -4.31 7.21
CA TRP A 118 3.62 -5.44 7.24
C TRP A 118 3.04 -5.60 5.85
N ILE A 119 3.17 -6.81 5.32
CA ILE A 119 2.83 -7.15 3.95
C ILE A 119 2.03 -8.44 3.99
N VAL A 120 0.88 -8.45 3.33
CA VAL A 120 0.11 -9.68 3.07
C VAL A 120 -0.06 -9.82 1.57
N VAL A 121 0.20 -11.01 1.05
CA VAL A 121 -0.03 -11.38 -0.33
C VAL A 121 -1.17 -12.38 -0.37
N HIS A 122 -2.22 -12.05 -1.10
CA HIS A 122 -3.34 -12.94 -1.37
C HIS A 122 -3.26 -13.50 -2.79
N ASP A 123 -3.37 -14.82 -2.91
CA ASP A 123 -3.53 -15.50 -4.19
C ASP A 123 -4.98 -15.35 -4.68
N GLN A 124 -5.18 -14.58 -5.75
CA GLN A 124 -6.49 -14.38 -6.38
C GLN A 124 -6.83 -15.47 -7.42
N GLY A 125 -5.96 -16.48 -7.56
CA GLY A 125 -6.05 -17.50 -8.59
C GLY A 125 -5.25 -17.15 -9.85
N GLY A 126 -4.81 -18.18 -10.56
CA GLY A 126 -3.96 -18.03 -11.75
C GLY A 126 -2.71 -17.20 -11.44
N ASP A 127 -2.46 -16.19 -12.28
CA ASP A 127 -1.28 -15.32 -12.19
C ASP A 127 -1.54 -14.02 -11.41
N GLN A 128 -2.74 -13.81 -10.85
CA GLN A 128 -3.11 -12.58 -10.16
C GLN A 128 -2.79 -12.64 -8.67
N ARG A 129 -2.22 -11.56 -8.14
CA ARG A 129 -1.87 -11.41 -6.74
C ARG A 129 -2.38 -10.06 -6.23
N ARG A 130 -2.93 -10.05 -5.03
CA ARG A 130 -3.23 -8.82 -4.31
C ARG A 130 -2.26 -8.65 -3.17
N VAL A 131 -1.59 -7.51 -3.12
CA VAL A 131 -0.63 -7.17 -2.06
C VAL A 131 -1.21 -6.07 -1.21
N TYR A 132 -1.32 -6.35 0.08
CA TYR A 132 -1.72 -5.42 1.11
C TYR A 132 -0.47 -4.98 1.85
N ILE A 133 -0.23 -3.67 1.90
CA ILE A 133 0.99 -3.10 2.46
C ILE A 133 0.58 -2.09 3.51
N LYS A 134 1.14 -2.20 4.71
CA LYS A 134 1.15 -1.14 5.72
C LYS A 134 2.58 -0.90 6.15
N VAL A 135 2.94 0.37 6.22
CA VAL A 135 4.24 0.80 6.72
C VAL A 135 4.01 1.83 7.81
N TYR A 136 4.86 1.78 8.82
CA TYR A 136 5.04 2.87 9.76
C TYR A 136 6.39 3.50 9.48
N CYS A 137 6.39 4.80 9.25
CA CYS A 137 7.58 5.58 8.97
C CYS A 137 7.73 6.68 10.02
N GLU A 138 8.97 6.90 10.47
CA GLU A 138 9.32 8.11 11.21
C GLU A 138 9.08 9.36 10.34
N GLY A 139 8.74 10.46 10.99
CA GLY A 139 8.54 11.77 10.35
C GLY A 139 9.60 12.78 10.75
#